data_AF-A0A6P0XH48-F1
#
_entry.id   AF-A0A6P0XH48-F1
#
_cell.length_a   1.000
_cell.length_b   1.000
_cell.length_c   1.000
_cell.angle_alpha   90.00
_cell.angle_beta   90.00
_cell.angle_gamma   90.00
#
_symmetry.space_group_name_H-M   'P 1'
#
loop_
_entity.id
_entity.type
_entity.pdbx_description
1 polymer ?
#
loop_
_entity_poly.entity_id
_entity_poly.type
_entity_poly.pdbx_seq_one_letter_code
_entity_poly.pdbx_strand_id
1 'polypeptide(L)'
;MSILGSILGIIQLLRKCRIFELIKPELRQFSQESRSLVKRSFCRSKHWMTMSREMLNLNNSGNQVIIANQFASMPVVSIKANSFFQSSWWTFLIPLKSANKLREQMHKNLCNLSTNSVQIQANKSSHFVWIDQPDIIVDSVKILLDKLK
;
A
#
# COMPACT_ATOMS: atom_id res chain seq x y z
N MET A 1 15.98 -12.72 4.62
CA MET A 1 16.97 -11.82 4.00
C MET A 1 16.99 -10.43 4.66
N SER A 2 15.88 -9.69 4.71
CA SER A 2 15.90 -8.28 5.15
C SER A 2 16.13 -8.05 6.64
N ILE A 3 15.75 -8.99 7.53
CA ILE A 3 16.05 -8.90 8.97
C ILE A 3 17.57 -8.92 9.20
N LEU A 4 18.27 -9.95 8.71
CA LEU A 4 19.73 -10.04 8.81
C LEU A 4 20.42 -8.86 8.10
N GLY A 5 19.94 -8.46 6.92
CA GLY A 5 20.49 -7.29 6.21
C GLY A 5 20.34 -5.98 6.97
N SER A 6 19.28 -5.81 7.78
CA SER A 6 19.14 -4.65 8.66
C SER A 6 20.05 -4.72 9.89
N ILE A 7 20.26 -5.91 10.46
CA ILE A 7 21.17 -6.16 11.60
C ILE A 7 22.62 -5.89 11.18
N LEU A 8 23.00 -6.39 10.00
CA LEU A 8 24.34 -6.21 9.42
C LEU A 8 24.55 -4.83 8.80
N GLY A 9 23.58 -3.91 8.89
CA GLY A 9 23.72 -2.54 8.41
C GLY A 9 23.65 -2.35 6.89
N ILE A 10 23.39 -3.40 6.10
CA ILE A 10 23.25 -3.33 4.63
C ILE A 10 22.20 -2.28 4.24
N ILE A 11 21.07 -2.26 4.95
CA ILE A 11 19.99 -1.30 4.65
C ILE A 11 20.38 0.14 5.00
N GLN A 12 21.24 0.32 6.00
CA GLN A 12 21.79 1.63 6.32
C GLN A 12 22.75 2.12 5.22
N LEU A 13 23.53 1.21 4.63
CA LEU A 13 24.37 1.49 3.47
C LEU A 13 23.51 1.89 2.27
N LEU A 14 22.47 1.11 1.93
CA LEU A 14 21.52 1.44 0.86
C LEU A 14 20.85 2.80 1.07
N ARG A 15 20.54 3.16 2.32
CA ARG A 15 20.03 4.48 2.68
C ARG A 15 21.05 5.58 2.39
N LYS A 16 22.31 5.41 2.81
CA LYS A 16 23.39 6.37 2.56
C LYS A 16 23.64 6.57 1.06
N CYS A 17 23.55 5.49 0.28
CA CYS A 17 23.68 5.51 -1.18
C CYS A 17 22.41 5.99 -1.93
N ARG A 18 21.39 6.52 -1.22
CA ARG A 18 20.13 7.03 -1.81
C ARG A 18 19.37 6.03 -2.70
N ILE A 19 19.53 4.72 -2.45
CA ILE A 19 18.89 3.66 -3.24
C ILE A 19 17.36 3.71 -3.12
N PHE A 20 16.83 4.16 -1.98
CA PHE A 20 15.38 4.31 -1.77
C PHE A 20 14.74 5.27 -2.79
N GLU A 21 15.39 6.38 -3.12
CA GLU A 21 14.92 7.35 -4.14
C GLU A 21 15.21 6.92 -5.58
N LEU A 22 15.97 5.84 -5.78
CA LEU A 22 16.08 5.19 -7.09
C LEU A 22 14.93 4.21 -7.29
N ILE A 23 14.56 3.49 -6.23
CA ILE A 23 13.43 2.52 -6.26
C ILE A 23 12.09 3.25 -6.30
N LYS A 24 11.92 4.34 -5.53
CA LYS A 24 10.69 5.14 -5.47
C LYS A 24 11.00 6.63 -5.64
N PRO A 25 11.10 7.12 -6.89
CA PRO A 25 11.46 8.50 -7.19
C PRO A 25 10.51 9.54 -6.59
N GLU A 26 9.23 9.20 -6.40
CA GLU A 26 8.20 10.08 -5.84
C GLU A 26 8.53 10.50 -4.41
N LEU A 27 9.37 9.75 -3.69
CA LEU A 27 9.86 10.18 -2.38
C LEU A 27 10.60 11.52 -2.43
N ARG A 28 11.17 11.91 -3.59
CA ARG A 28 11.91 13.16 -3.76
C ARG A 28 11.03 14.41 -3.57
N GLN A 29 9.71 14.28 -3.68
CA GLN A 29 8.77 15.38 -3.44
C GLN A 29 8.71 15.80 -1.96
N PHE A 30 9.15 14.93 -1.05
CA PHE A 30 9.17 15.23 0.38
C PHE A 30 10.51 15.82 0.82
N SER A 31 10.45 16.65 1.87
CA SER A 31 11.65 17.20 2.51
C SER A 31 12.61 16.09 2.95
N GLN A 32 13.91 16.43 3.04
CA GLN A 32 14.91 15.48 3.48
C GLN A 32 14.65 14.98 4.90
N GLU A 33 14.14 15.85 5.78
CA GLU A 33 13.79 15.52 7.15
C GLU A 33 12.68 14.47 7.21
N SER A 34 11.55 14.72 6.54
CA SER A 34 10.42 13.79 6.50
C SER A 34 10.82 12.44 5.90
N ARG A 35 11.60 12.44 4.81
CA ARG A 35 12.16 11.21 4.23
C ARG A 35 13.04 10.46 5.21
N SER A 36 13.89 11.17 5.96
CA SER A 36 14.83 10.56 6.90
C SER A 36 14.10 9.82 8.02
N LEU A 37 13.03 10.41 8.55
CA LEU A 37 12.19 9.79 9.59
C LEU A 37 11.57 8.48 9.11
N VAL A 38 11.00 8.45 7.91
CA VAL A 38 10.41 7.24 7.32
C VAL A 38 11.49 6.17 7.09
N LYS A 39 12.60 6.54 6.43
CA LYS A 39 13.70 5.60 6.14
C LYS A 39 14.38 5.04 7.39
N ARG A 40 14.39 5.80 8.49
CA ARG A 40 14.94 5.33 9.78
C ARG A 40 14.24 4.06 10.25
N SER A 41 12.94 3.91 9.97
CA SER A 41 12.19 2.69 10.29
C SER A 41 12.78 1.47 9.59
N PHE A 42 13.01 1.55 8.27
CA PHE A 42 13.59 0.47 7.47
C PHE A 42 15.02 0.08 7.90
N CYS A 43 15.77 0.98 8.52
CA CYS A 43 17.11 0.65 9.03
C CYS A 43 17.10 -0.18 10.32
N ARG A 44 15.94 -0.43 10.94
CA ARG A 44 15.81 -1.18 12.19
C ARG A 44 15.33 -2.60 11.90
N SER A 45 15.94 -3.60 12.54
CA SER A 45 15.52 -5.00 12.41
C SER A 45 14.09 -5.27 12.82
N LYS A 46 13.61 -4.55 13.85
CA LYS A 46 12.21 -4.62 14.29
C LYS A 46 11.22 -4.32 13.15
N HIS A 47 11.53 -3.41 12.24
CA HIS A 47 10.67 -3.11 11.09
C HIS A 47 10.47 -4.35 10.22
N TRP A 48 11.57 -5.01 9.85
CA TRP A 48 11.52 -6.20 9.00
C TRP A 48 10.93 -7.41 9.72
N MET A 49 11.15 -7.54 11.02
CA MET A 49 10.48 -8.56 11.82
C MET A 49 8.96 -8.35 11.82
N THR A 50 8.50 -7.10 12.00
CA THR A 50 7.07 -6.77 11.94
C THR A 50 6.50 -7.06 10.55
N MET A 51 7.14 -6.61 9.48
CA MET A 51 6.69 -6.92 8.11
C MET A 51 6.64 -8.43 7.86
N SER A 52 7.65 -9.20 8.29
CA SER A 52 7.63 -10.66 8.16
C SER A 52 6.47 -11.29 8.92
N ARG A 53 6.19 -10.84 10.14
CA ARG A 53 5.04 -11.32 10.92
C ARG A 53 3.71 -10.97 10.26
N GLU A 54 3.59 -9.78 9.68
CA GLU A 54 2.40 -9.38 8.93
C GLU A 54 2.17 -10.32 7.74
N MET A 55 3.20 -10.57 6.94
CA MET A 55 3.10 -11.47 5.79
C MET A 55 2.74 -12.91 6.20
N LEU A 56 3.32 -13.41 7.30
CA LEU A 56 3.02 -14.75 7.83
C LEU A 56 1.57 -14.87 8.34
N ASN A 57 0.98 -13.78 8.82
CA ASN A 57 -0.37 -13.76 9.38
C ASN A 57 -1.44 -13.29 8.40
N LEU A 58 -1.12 -13.09 7.12
CA LEU A 58 -2.09 -12.63 6.12
C LEU A 58 -3.31 -13.55 6.01
N ASN A 59 -3.12 -14.88 5.99
CA ASN A 59 -4.23 -15.83 5.91
C ASN A 59 -5.10 -15.79 7.17
N ASN A 60 -4.49 -15.74 8.35
CA ASN A 60 -5.21 -15.63 9.61
C ASN A 60 -6.04 -14.34 9.67
N SER A 61 -5.43 -13.22 9.25
CA SER A 61 -6.11 -11.92 9.18
C SER A 61 -7.27 -11.96 8.18
N GLY A 62 -7.07 -12.59 7.02
CA GLY A 62 -8.11 -12.81 6.03
C GLY A 62 -9.31 -13.58 6.62
N ASN A 63 -9.04 -14.68 7.32
CA ASN A 63 -10.08 -15.49 7.97
C ASN A 63 -10.84 -14.71 9.04
N GLN A 64 -10.17 -13.84 9.80
CA GLN A 64 -10.82 -12.99 10.80
C GLN A 64 -11.77 -11.97 10.17
N VAL A 65 -11.38 -11.41 9.01
CA VAL A 65 -12.20 -10.42 8.30
C VAL A 65 -13.44 -11.04 7.65
N ILE A 66 -13.50 -12.36 7.42
CA ILE A 66 -14.68 -13.04 6.85
C ILE A 66 -15.95 -12.79 7.66
N ILE A 67 -15.85 -12.56 8.98
CA ILE A 67 -17.00 -12.24 9.83
C ILE A 67 -17.69 -10.94 9.38
N ALA A 68 -16.93 -10.00 8.81
CA ALA A 68 -17.41 -8.73 8.29
C ALA A 68 -17.68 -8.82 6.77
N ASN A 69 -18.62 -9.68 6.38
CA ASN A 69 -18.93 -9.96 4.96
C ASN A 69 -20.06 -9.09 4.36
N GLN A 70 -20.73 -8.26 5.15
CA GLN A 70 -21.80 -7.37 4.69
C GLN A 70 -21.85 -6.11 5.56
N PHE A 71 -21.95 -4.95 4.93
CA PHE A 71 -22.02 -3.62 5.56
C PHE A 71 -23.36 -2.90 5.30
N ALA A 72 -24.35 -3.60 4.74
CA ALA A 72 -25.67 -3.04 4.41
C ALA A 72 -25.55 -1.74 3.60
N SER A 73 -26.11 -0.63 4.10
CA SER A 73 -26.07 0.69 3.45
C SER A 73 -24.92 1.60 3.93
N MET A 74 -23.98 1.07 4.72
CA MET A 74 -22.84 1.86 5.21
C MET A 74 -22.05 2.44 4.02
N PRO A 75 -21.82 3.77 3.96
CA PRO A 75 -21.05 4.36 2.88
C PRO A 75 -19.64 3.75 2.80
N VAL A 76 -19.25 3.30 1.61
CA VAL A 76 -17.91 2.77 1.34
C VAL A 76 -17.32 3.49 0.13
N VAL A 77 -16.10 3.99 0.27
CA VAL A 77 -15.31 4.52 -0.85
C VAL A 77 -14.08 3.64 -1.04
N SER A 78 -14.03 2.92 -2.15
CA SER A 78 -12.94 2.03 -2.52
C SER A 78 -11.96 2.76 -3.43
N ILE A 79 -10.72 3.00 -2.97
CA ILE A 79 -9.68 3.62 -3.81
C ILE A 79 -8.85 2.52 -4.47
N LYS A 80 -8.97 2.37 -5.79
CA LYS A 80 -8.27 1.34 -6.56
C LYS A 80 -7.09 1.93 -7.32
N ALA A 81 -5.89 1.49 -6.96
CA ALA A 81 -4.68 1.76 -7.73
C ALA A 81 -4.59 0.84 -8.96
N ASN A 82 -4.01 1.34 -10.06
CA ASN A 82 -3.93 0.62 -11.34
C ASN A 82 -3.05 -0.65 -11.26
N SER A 83 -2.01 -0.63 -10.44
CA SER A 83 -1.17 -1.80 -10.22
C SER A 83 -0.61 -1.84 -8.80
N PHE A 84 -0.25 -3.04 -8.33
CA PHE A 84 0.39 -3.22 -7.03
C PHE A 84 1.77 -2.53 -6.98
N PHE A 85 2.60 -2.73 -8.01
CA PHE A 85 3.84 -1.98 -8.23
C PHE A 85 3.81 -1.33 -9.60
N GLN A 86 4.44 -0.16 -9.74
CA GLN A 86 4.65 0.40 -11.08
C GLN A 86 5.53 -0.56 -11.90
N SER A 87 5.15 -0.76 -13.16
CA SER A 87 5.93 -1.59 -14.08
C SER A 87 7.32 -0.99 -14.27
N SER A 88 8.34 -1.76 -13.92
CA SER A 88 9.74 -1.43 -14.13
C SER A 88 10.56 -2.69 -14.38
N TRP A 89 11.78 -2.56 -14.91
CA TRP A 89 12.69 -3.68 -15.11
C TRP A 89 12.94 -4.50 -13.84
N TRP A 90 12.96 -3.86 -12.67
CA TRP A 90 13.08 -4.52 -11.37
C TRP A 90 11.88 -5.38 -10.99
N THR A 91 10.70 -5.09 -11.52
CA THR A 91 9.47 -5.82 -11.21
C THR A 91 9.21 -7.02 -12.13
N PHE A 92 10.09 -7.28 -13.09
CA PHE A 92 9.94 -8.39 -14.05
C PHE A 92 9.88 -9.77 -13.37
N LEU A 93 10.60 -9.96 -12.26
CA LEU A 93 10.62 -11.20 -11.49
C LEU A 93 9.37 -11.39 -10.60
N ILE A 94 8.51 -10.37 -10.52
CA ILE A 94 7.29 -10.42 -9.71
C ILE A 94 6.13 -10.84 -10.62
N PRO A 95 5.26 -11.77 -10.21
CA PRO A 95 4.08 -12.16 -10.98
C PRO A 95 2.99 -11.07 -10.96
N LEU A 96 3.32 -9.87 -11.46
CA LEU A 96 2.48 -8.66 -11.40
C LEU A 96 1.11 -8.87 -12.04
N LYS A 97 1.04 -9.65 -13.14
CA LYS A 97 -0.23 -9.95 -13.80
C LYS A 97 -1.19 -10.68 -12.85
N SER A 98 -0.70 -11.70 -12.15
CA SER A 98 -1.50 -12.47 -11.18
C SER A 98 -1.86 -11.62 -9.98
N ALA A 99 -0.91 -10.82 -9.46
CA ALA A 99 -1.15 -9.90 -8.35
C ALA A 99 -2.22 -8.84 -8.70
N ASN A 100 -2.14 -8.25 -9.88
CA ASN A 100 -3.13 -7.28 -10.37
C ASN A 100 -4.49 -7.94 -10.58
N LYS A 101 -4.55 -9.15 -11.15
CA LYS A 101 -5.82 -9.88 -11.32
C LYS A 101 -6.49 -10.18 -9.97
N LEU A 102 -5.72 -10.61 -8.98
CA LEU A 102 -6.21 -10.82 -7.62
C LEU A 102 -6.73 -9.50 -7.03
N ARG A 103 -5.97 -8.41 -7.17
CA ARG A 103 -6.37 -7.08 -6.69
C ARG A 103 -7.68 -6.60 -7.32
N GLU A 104 -7.87 -6.80 -8.63
CA GLU A 104 -9.13 -6.47 -9.31
C GLU A 104 -10.32 -7.24 -8.72
N GLN A 105 -10.14 -8.54 -8.45
CA GLN A 105 -11.17 -9.35 -7.81
C GLN A 105 -11.47 -8.85 -6.39
N MET A 106 -10.43 -8.52 -5.61
CA MET A 106 -10.60 -7.97 -4.26
C MET A 106 -11.39 -6.67 -4.29
N HIS A 107 -11.05 -5.72 -5.16
CA HIS A 107 -11.77 -4.44 -5.24
C HIS A 107 -13.22 -4.61 -5.70
N LYS A 108 -13.49 -5.54 -6.62
CA LYS A 108 -14.86 -5.90 -6.99
C LYS A 108 -15.63 -6.44 -5.79
N ASN A 109 -15.04 -7.36 -5.03
CA ASN A 109 -15.66 -7.95 -3.85
C ASN A 109 -15.89 -6.91 -2.75
N LEU A 110 -14.93 -6.02 -2.50
CA LEU A 110 -15.06 -4.92 -1.55
C LEU A 110 -16.24 -4.00 -1.90
N CYS A 111 -16.44 -3.72 -3.19
CA CYS A 111 -17.57 -2.89 -3.61
C CYS A 111 -18.93 -3.56 -3.42
N ASN A 112 -18.96 -4.90 -3.32
CA ASN A 112 -20.19 -5.66 -3.08
C ASN A 112 -20.52 -5.80 -1.58
N LEU A 113 -19.62 -5.41 -0.67
CA LEU A 113 -19.88 -5.48 0.77
C LEU A 113 -20.95 -4.47 1.21
N SER A 114 -21.19 -3.41 0.45
CA SER A 114 -22.19 -2.38 0.76
C SER A 114 -23.03 -2.04 -0.46
N THR A 115 -24.32 -1.76 -0.27
CA THR A 115 -25.19 -1.21 -1.31
C THR A 115 -24.91 0.26 -1.60
N ASN A 116 -24.17 0.94 -0.72
CA ASN A 116 -23.74 2.33 -0.86
C ASN A 116 -22.22 2.44 -1.06
N SER A 117 -21.71 1.74 -2.08
CA SER A 117 -20.30 1.74 -2.43
C SER A 117 -20.01 2.57 -3.68
N VAL A 118 -18.88 3.28 -3.68
CA VAL A 118 -18.32 3.92 -4.87
C VAL A 118 -16.83 3.58 -4.98
N GLN A 119 -16.36 3.40 -6.21
CA GLN A 119 -14.95 3.12 -6.48
C GLN A 119 -14.30 4.28 -7.22
N ILE A 120 -13.15 4.74 -6.72
CA ILE A 120 -12.34 5.80 -7.34
C ILE A 120 -11.04 5.18 -7.88
N GLN A 121 -10.66 5.58 -9.09
CA GLN A 121 -9.45 5.11 -9.75
C GLN A 121 -8.26 6.02 -9.43
N ALA A 122 -7.20 5.45 -8.86
CA ALA A 122 -5.89 6.08 -8.68
C ALA A 122 -4.94 5.58 -9.77
N ASN A 123 -5.19 6.01 -11.01
CA ASN A 123 -4.55 5.49 -12.22
C ASN A 123 -3.03 5.75 -12.29
N LYS A 124 -2.55 6.78 -11.58
CA LYS A 124 -1.14 7.14 -11.52
C LYS A 124 -0.46 6.60 -10.26
N SER A 125 -1.17 5.77 -9.50
CA SER A 125 -0.69 5.22 -8.23
C SER A 125 -0.35 3.73 -8.32
N SER A 126 0.61 3.36 -7.49
CA SER A 126 0.91 1.99 -7.06
C SER A 126 0.14 1.64 -5.78
N HIS A 127 0.60 0.64 -5.03
CA HIS A 127 0.14 0.38 -3.65
C HIS A 127 0.21 1.63 -2.74
N PHE A 128 1.13 2.56 -3.00
CA PHE A 128 1.37 3.75 -2.17
C PHE A 128 0.53 4.97 -2.63
N VAL A 129 -0.79 4.83 -2.71
CA VAL A 129 -1.68 5.92 -3.18
C VAL A 129 -1.50 7.22 -2.39
N TRP A 130 -1.25 7.13 -1.08
CA TRP A 130 -1.00 8.29 -0.21
C TRP A 130 0.28 9.07 -0.54
N ILE A 131 1.21 8.46 -1.28
CA ILE A 131 2.41 9.12 -1.81
C ILE A 131 2.14 9.61 -3.23
N ASP A 132 1.54 8.76 -4.05
CA ASP A 132 1.46 8.95 -5.50
C ASP A 132 0.35 9.94 -5.91
N GLN A 133 -0.81 9.90 -5.25
CA GLN A 133 -1.97 10.75 -5.51
C GLN A 133 -2.74 11.04 -4.21
N PRO A 134 -2.16 11.80 -3.26
CA PRO A 134 -2.76 12.04 -1.95
C PRO A 134 -4.14 12.74 -2.03
N ASP A 135 -4.37 13.58 -3.04
CA ASP A 135 -5.64 14.30 -3.23
C ASP A 135 -6.84 13.36 -3.36
N ILE A 136 -6.64 12.18 -3.97
CA ILE A 136 -7.70 11.16 -4.10
C ILE A 136 -8.20 10.71 -2.73
N ILE A 137 -7.34 10.67 -1.72
CA ILE A 137 -7.75 10.30 -0.35
C ILE A 137 -8.64 11.40 0.23
N VAL A 138 -8.26 12.66 0.04
CA VAL A 138 -9.06 13.81 0.51
C VAL A 138 -10.43 13.83 -0.17
N ASP A 139 -10.49 13.63 -1.48
CA ASP A 139 -11.74 13.60 -2.22
C ASP A 139 -12.61 12.39 -1.84
N SER A 140 -11.99 11.25 -1.56
CA SER A 140 -12.68 10.07 -1.05
C SER A 140 -13.34 10.32 0.31
N VAL A 141 -12.64 11.04 1.21
CA VAL A 141 -13.19 11.43 2.52
C VAL A 141 -14.35 12.41 2.35
N LYS A 142 -14.25 13.39 1.44
CA LYS A 142 -15.37 14.32 1.15
C LYS A 142 -16.61 13.56 0.67
N ILE A 143 -16.44 12.64 -0.29
CA ILE A 143 -17.55 11.80 -0.79
C ILE A 143 -18.17 10.98 0.34
N LEU A 144 -17.35 10.42 1.24
CA LEU A 144 -17.84 9.68 2.40
C LEU A 144 -18.69 10.57 3.31
N LEU A 145 -18.22 11.77 3.62
CA LEU A 145 -18.93 12.73 4.48
C LEU A 145 -20.24 13.21 3.85
N ASP A 146 -20.27 13.41 2.54
CA ASP A 146 -21.50 13.81 1.84
C ASP A 146 -22.54 12.69 1.79
N LYS A 147 -22.12 11.42 1.80
CA LYS A 147 -23.02 10.25 1.90
C LYS A 147 -23.55 9.98 3.31
N LEU A 148 -22.99 10.63 4.33
CA LEU A 148 -23.42 10.52 5.73
C LEU A 148 -24.40 11.63 6.15
N LYS A 149 -24.53 12.68 5.35
CA LYS A 149 -25.55 13.71 5.51
C LYS A 149 -26.89 13.21 4.99
#